data_AF-A0A0W8CAY5-F1
#
_entry.id   AF-A0A0W8CAY5-F1
#
_cell.length_a   1.000
_cell.length_b   1.000
_cell.length_c   1.000
_cell.angle_alpha   90.00
_cell.angle_beta   90.00
_cell.angle_gamma   90.00
#
_symmetry.space_group_name_H-M   'P 1'
#
loop_
_entity.id
_entity.type
_entity.pdbx_description
1 polymer ?
#
loop_
_entity_poly.entity_id
_entity_poly.type
_entity_poly.pdbx_seq_one_letter_code
_entity_poly.pdbx_strand_id
1 'polypeptide(L)'
;MSGKGSSAAGLTASVIRDSKGEFYLEGGAMVLADGGVVCIDEFDKMRESDRVAIHEAMEQLTISIAKAGITTILNSRANVLTVANPVVGRYDEMRSASENIDLMSTILSRFDMIFIVRDIQDDARDRQIAAHVV
;
A
#
# COMPACT_ATOMS: atom_id res chain seq x y z
N MET A 1 5.75 -4.66 3.26
CA MET A 1 5.96 -5.14 1.88
C MET A 1 6.36 -3.97 0.98
N SER A 2 7.11 -4.18 -0.11
CA SER A 2 7.43 -3.12 -1.08
C SER A 2 6.38 -3.06 -2.18
N GLY A 3 5.99 -1.85 -2.59
CA GLY A 3 5.01 -1.60 -3.65
C GLY A 3 5.46 -2.12 -5.01
N LYS A 4 6.75 -2.05 -5.35
CA LYS A 4 7.29 -2.63 -6.59
C LYS A 4 7.29 -4.16 -6.60
N GLY A 5 7.56 -4.75 -5.44
CA GLY A 5 7.61 -6.20 -5.25
C GLY A 5 6.23 -6.83 -5.01
N SER A 6 5.19 -6.02 -4.91
CA SER A 6 3.83 -6.45 -4.67
C SER A 6 3.14 -6.91 -5.96
N SER A 7 2.08 -7.68 -5.80
CA SER A 7 1.11 -7.96 -6.85
C SER A 7 -0.29 -7.94 -6.25
N ALA A 8 -1.31 -7.68 -7.06
CA ALA A 8 -2.70 -7.68 -6.64
C ALA A 8 -3.05 -8.97 -5.89
N ALA A 9 -2.64 -10.12 -6.41
CA ALA A 9 -2.91 -11.43 -5.79
C ALA A 9 -2.13 -11.65 -4.47
N GLY A 10 -0.93 -11.07 -4.36
CA GLY A 10 -0.14 -11.08 -3.11
C GLY A 10 -0.66 -10.12 -2.05
N LEU A 11 -1.34 -9.03 -2.45
CA LEU A 11 -2.05 -8.13 -1.54
C LEU A 11 -3.36 -8.74 -1.07
N THR A 12 -4.13 -9.31 -1.99
CA THR A 12 -5.51 -9.73 -1.74
C THR A 12 -5.61 -11.21 -1.44
N ALA A 13 -5.68 -12.05 -2.46
CA ALA A 13 -5.70 -13.49 -2.37
C ALA A 13 -5.37 -14.12 -3.72
N SER A 14 -4.88 -15.36 -3.65
CA SER A 14 -4.53 -16.17 -4.81
C SER A 14 -5.29 -17.50 -4.78
N VAL A 15 -5.52 -18.09 -5.95
CA VAL A 15 -6.03 -19.46 -6.07
C VAL A 15 -4.88 -20.36 -6.47
N ILE A 16 -4.63 -21.40 -5.68
CA ILE A 16 -3.59 -22.40 -5.92
C ILE A 16 -4.27 -23.72 -6.30
N ARG A 17 -3.63 -24.50 -7.17
CA ARG A 17 -4.04 -25.87 -7.47
C ARG A 17 -3.10 -26.85 -6.80
N ASP A 18 -3.64 -27.83 -6.08
CA ASP A 18 -2.83 -28.88 -5.46
C ASP A 18 -2.44 -29.99 -6.44
N SER A 19 -1.67 -30.97 -5.95
CA SER A 19 -1.25 -32.14 -6.75
C SER A 19 -2.39 -33.09 -7.11
N LYS A 20 -3.53 -33.00 -6.43
CA LYS A 20 -4.76 -33.78 -6.72
C LYS A 20 -5.65 -33.08 -7.74
N GLY A 21 -5.33 -31.84 -8.08
CA GLY A 21 -6.04 -31.03 -9.05
C GLY A 21 -7.13 -30.14 -8.46
N GLU A 22 -7.28 -30.11 -7.14
CA GLU A 22 -8.24 -29.30 -6.39
C GLU A 22 -7.73 -27.87 -6.24
N PHE A 23 -8.66 -26.90 -6.27
CA PHE A 23 -8.35 -25.49 -6.10
C PHE A 23 -8.56 -25.05 -4.65
N TYR A 24 -7.58 -24.33 -4.12
CA TYR A 24 -7.60 -23.76 -2.77
C TYR A 24 -7.33 -22.26 -2.82
N LEU A 25 -7.84 -21.56 -1.82
CA LEU A 25 -7.65 -20.14 -1.67
C LEU A 25 -6.53 -19.86 -0.66
N GLU A 26 -5.59 -19.01 -1.06
CA GLU A 26 -4.53 -18.49 -0.21
C GLU A 26 -4.73 -16.99 -0.01
N GLY A 27 -4.84 -16.56 1.25
CA GLY A 27 -4.95 -15.15 1.59
C GLY A 27 -3.64 -14.41 1.35
N GLY A 28 -3.72 -13.22 0.78
CA GLY A 28 -2.62 -12.28 0.64
C GLY A 28 -2.43 -11.41 1.88
N ALA A 29 -1.49 -10.46 1.80
CA ALA A 29 -1.05 -9.66 2.92
C ALA A 29 -2.18 -8.94 3.68
N MET A 30 -3.16 -8.38 2.97
CA MET A 30 -4.27 -7.63 3.57
C MET A 30 -5.25 -8.55 4.32
N VAL A 31 -5.49 -9.76 3.80
CA VAL A 31 -6.33 -10.76 4.46
C VAL A 31 -5.63 -11.33 5.69
N LEU A 32 -4.34 -11.68 5.56
CA LEU A 32 -3.56 -12.25 6.65
C LEU A 32 -3.37 -11.28 7.82
N ALA A 33 -3.40 -9.98 7.53
CA ALA A 33 -3.27 -8.92 8.52
C ALA A 33 -4.62 -8.34 8.99
N ASP A 34 -5.74 -9.02 8.76
CA ASP A 34 -7.07 -8.58 9.20
C ASP A 34 -7.08 -8.19 10.70
N GLY A 35 -7.54 -6.98 11.00
CA GLY A 35 -7.54 -6.40 12.36
C GLY A 35 -6.17 -5.89 12.86
N GLY A 36 -5.12 -6.02 12.06
CA GLY A 36 -3.76 -5.56 12.36
C GLY A 36 -3.33 -4.33 11.56
N VAL A 37 -2.05 -4.30 11.18
CA VAL A 37 -1.44 -3.24 10.37
C VAL A 37 -0.69 -3.85 9.19
N VAL A 38 -0.90 -3.30 8.00
CA VAL A 38 -0.10 -3.58 6.80
C VAL A 38 0.77 -2.37 6.51
N CYS A 39 2.08 -2.59 6.49
CA CYS A 39 3.07 -1.58 6.12
C CYS A 39 3.47 -1.74 4.65
N ILE A 40 3.29 -0.70 3.84
CA ILE A 40 3.64 -0.68 2.41
C ILE A 40 4.67 0.41 2.14
N ASP A 41 5.82 0.01 1.63
CA ASP A 41 6.87 0.94 1.19
C ASP A 41 6.74 1.20 -0.31
N GLU A 42 7.27 2.32 -0.81
CA GLU A 42 7.21 2.74 -2.21
C GLU A 42 5.80 2.60 -2.84
N PHE A 43 4.77 3.10 -2.16
CA PHE A 43 3.37 2.96 -2.59
C PHE A 43 3.07 3.65 -3.91
N ASP A 44 3.77 4.76 -4.19
CA ASP A 44 3.76 5.43 -5.48
C ASP A 44 4.31 4.55 -6.62
N LYS A 45 5.02 3.46 -6.32
CA LYS A 45 5.60 2.55 -7.33
C LYS A 45 4.76 1.30 -7.57
N MET A 46 3.59 1.17 -6.94
CA MET A 46 2.67 0.07 -7.24
C MET A 46 2.11 0.15 -8.65
N ARG A 47 1.89 -1.01 -9.26
CA ARG A 47 1.22 -1.12 -10.57
C ARG A 47 -0.25 -0.77 -10.43
N GLU A 48 -0.86 -0.32 -11.52
CA GLU A 48 -2.27 0.08 -11.54
C GLU A 48 -3.21 -1.04 -11.05
N SER A 49 -2.99 -2.29 -11.46
CA SER A 49 -3.76 -3.46 -10.98
C SER A 49 -3.72 -3.63 -9.47
N ASP A 50 -2.56 -3.35 -8.87
CA ASP A 50 -2.32 -3.53 -7.44
C ASP A 50 -2.96 -2.38 -6.66
N ARG A 51 -2.92 -1.16 -7.25
CA ARG A 51 -3.62 0.02 -6.74
C ARG A 51 -5.14 -0.15 -6.75
N VAL A 52 -5.71 -0.76 -7.78
CA VAL A 52 -7.16 -1.07 -7.84
C VAL A 52 -7.54 -2.05 -6.75
N ALA A 53 -6.77 -3.13 -6.60
CA ALA A 53 -7.04 -4.16 -5.60
C ALA A 53 -6.98 -3.61 -4.16
N ILE A 54 -5.98 -2.77 -3.84
CA ILE A 54 -5.89 -2.17 -2.51
C ILE A 54 -6.96 -1.09 -2.29
N HIS A 55 -7.34 -0.34 -3.32
CA HIS A 55 -8.41 0.64 -3.23
C HIS A 55 -9.75 -0.02 -2.87
N GLU A 56 -10.09 -1.16 -3.49
CA GLU A 56 -11.26 -1.95 -3.13
C GLU A 56 -11.19 -2.42 -1.67
N ALA A 57 -10.05 -3.00 -1.26
CA ALA A 57 -9.86 -3.53 0.07
C ALA A 57 -9.97 -2.45 1.16
N MET A 58 -9.39 -1.27 0.93
CA MET A 58 -9.47 -0.12 1.84
C MET A 58 -10.87 0.49 1.91
N GLU A 59 -11.62 0.45 0.79
CA GLU A 59 -12.97 0.99 0.74
C GLU A 59 -13.99 0.07 1.41
N GLN A 60 -13.97 -1.21 1.06
CA GLN A 60 -14.99 -2.18 1.48
C GLN A 60 -14.62 -2.94 2.75
N LEU A 61 -13.39 -2.80 3.24
CA LEU A 61 -12.80 -3.58 4.34
C LEU A 61 -12.92 -5.11 4.14
N THR A 62 -13.14 -5.51 2.90
CA THR A 62 -13.36 -6.88 2.45
C THR A 62 -12.78 -7.03 1.04
N ILE A 63 -12.51 -8.28 0.65
CA ILE A 63 -11.99 -8.64 -0.65
C ILE A 63 -12.91 -9.70 -1.24
N SER A 64 -13.48 -9.41 -2.41
CA SER A 64 -14.34 -10.35 -3.13
C SER A 64 -13.53 -11.17 -4.13
N ILE A 65 -13.72 -12.49 -4.11
CA ILE A 65 -12.98 -13.42 -4.98
C ILE A 65 -13.99 -14.29 -5.72
N ALA A 66 -13.88 -14.30 -7.05
CA ALA A 66 -14.63 -15.17 -7.94
C ALA A 66 -13.69 -15.75 -9.00
N LYS A 67 -13.04 -16.89 -8.69
CA LYS A 67 -12.04 -17.51 -9.58
C LYS A 67 -11.99 -19.02 -9.39
N ALA A 68 -11.82 -19.75 -10.51
CA ALA A 68 -11.67 -21.22 -10.53
C ALA A 68 -12.77 -21.97 -9.75
N GLY A 69 -14.01 -21.49 -9.83
CA GLY A 69 -15.16 -22.08 -9.11
C GLY A 69 -15.27 -21.69 -7.64
N ILE A 70 -14.32 -20.93 -7.10
CA ILE A 70 -14.37 -20.38 -5.74
C ILE A 70 -14.98 -18.98 -5.80
N THR A 71 -16.13 -18.83 -5.15
CA THR A 71 -16.77 -17.52 -4.93
C THR A 71 -16.89 -17.29 -3.43
N THR A 72 -16.13 -16.33 -2.90
CA THR A 72 -16.12 -16.02 -1.46
C THR A 72 -15.74 -14.56 -1.21
N ILE A 73 -15.97 -14.11 0.02
CA ILE A 73 -15.58 -12.78 0.51
C ILE A 73 -14.70 -12.98 1.74
N LEU A 74 -13.54 -12.33 1.76
CA LEU A 74 -12.61 -12.37 2.88
C LEU A 74 -12.58 -11.01 3.58
N ASN A 75 -12.45 -11.01 4.91
CA ASN A 75 -12.26 -9.78 5.68
C ASN A 75 -10.85 -9.22 5.45
N SER A 76 -10.75 -7.89 5.40
CA SER A 76 -9.51 -7.15 5.15
C SER A 76 -9.52 -5.83 5.95
N ARG A 77 -9.73 -5.92 7.26
CA ARG A 77 -9.86 -4.75 8.16
C ARG A 77 -8.49 -4.29 8.70
N ALA A 78 -7.44 -4.47 7.91
CA ALA A 78 -6.10 -4.06 8.28
C ALA A 78 -5.96 -2.54 8.15
N ASN A 79 -5.31 -1.90 9.12
CA ASN A 79 -4.90 -0.50 8.99
C ASN A 79 -3.73 -0.42 8.02
N VAL A 80 -3.75 0.54 7.08
CA VAL A 80 -2.69 0.70 6.09
C VAL A 80 -1.75 1.82 6.51
N LEU A 81 -0.50 1.47 6.79
CA LEU A 81 0.59 2.42 6.94
C LEU A 81 1.44 2.39 5.68
N THR A 82 1.70 3.55 5.10
CA THR A 82 2.37 3.60 3.79
C THR A 82 3.37 4.73 3.67
N VAL A 83 4.37 4.51 2.81
CA VAL A 83 5.36 5.52 2.42
C VAL A 83 5.29 5.69 0.90
N ALA A 84 5.27 6.94 0.45
CA ALA A 84 5.26 7.32 -0.95
C ALA A 84 6.23 8.46 -1.18
N ASN A 85 6.90 8.45 -2.34
CA ASN A 85 7.85 9.50 -2.71
C ASN A 85 7.20 10.52 -3.66
N PRO A 86 7.61 11.81 -3.59
CA PRO A 86 7.18 12.80 -4.56
C PRO A 86 7.61 12.44 -5.99
N VAL A 87 6.80 12.80 -6.99
CA VAL A 87 7.04 12.47 -8.41
C VAL A 87 8.40 12.98 -8.91
N VAL A 88 8.82 14.16 -8.46
CA VAL A 88 10.06 14.82 -8.88
C VAL A 88 11.19 14.66 -7.84
N GLY A 89 11.03 13.72 -6.90
CA GLY A 89 12.01 13.44 -5.84
C GLY A 89 12.02 14.44 -4.67
N ARG A 90 11.42 15.63 -4.84
CA ARG A 90 11.16 16.59 -3.76
C ARG A 90 9.72 17.04 -3.79
N TYR A 91 9.18 17.37 -2.62
CA TYR A 91 7.83 17.91 -2.49
C TYR A 91 7.83 19.38 -2.88
N ASP A 92 6.94 19.77 -3.79
CA ASP A 92 6.72 21.13 -4.26
C ASP A 92 5.51 21.75 -3.55
N GLU A 93 5.75 22.80 -2.78
CA GLU A 93 4.72 23.50 -1.99
C GLU A 93 3.69 24.24 -2.84
N MET A 94 4.02 24.54 -4.10
CA MET A 94 3.11 25.21 -5.03
C MET A 94 2.11 24.25 -5.67
N ARG A 95 2.25 22.93 -5.42
CA ARG A 95 1.41 21.86 -5.97
C ARG A 95 0.61 21.19 -4.85
N SER A 96 -0.59 20.71 -5.19
CA SER A 96 -1.40 19.90 -4.26
C SER A 96 -0.71 18.57 -3.93
N ALA A 97 -1.14 17.90 -2.85
CA ALA A 97 -0.62 16.59 -2.47
C ALA A 97 -0.83 15.54 -3.58
N SER A 98 -1.98 15.56 -4.25
CA SER A 98 -2.29 14.69 -5.39
C SER A 98 -1.47 14.98 -6.64
N GLU A 99 -0.95 16.19 -6.79
CA GLU A 99 -0.02 16.50 -7.88
C GLU A 99 1.42 16.12 -7.51
N ASN A 100 1.77 16.23 -6.23
CA ASN A 100 3.09 15.85 -5.73
C ASN A 100 3.31 14.34 -5.69
N ILE A 101 2.25 13.55 -5.51
CA ILE A 101 2.31 12.10 -5.35
C ILE A 101 1.54 11.44 -6.50
N ASP A 102 2.17 10.50 -7.20
CA ASP A 102 1.53 9.75 -8.30
C ASP A 102 0.52 8.72 -7.76
N LEU A 103 -0.60 9.19 -7.21
CA LEU A 103 -1.69 8.38 -6.70
C LEU A 103 -3.05 8.97 -7.07
N MET A 104 -4.04 8.10 -7.23
CA MET A 104 -5.42 8.52 -7.46
C MET A 104 -5.94 9.28 -6.24
N SER A 105 -6.64 10.39 -6.47
CA SER A 105 -7.26 11.18 -5.40
C SER A 105 -8.21 10.36 -4.53
N THR A 106 -8.87 9.35 -5.10
CA THR A 106 -9.75 8.42 -4.38
C THR A 106 -9.01 7.54 -3.38
N ILE A 107 -7.76 7.16 -3.66
CA ILE A 107 -6.90 6.44 -2.70
C ILE A 107 -6.44 7.40 -1.61
N LEU A 108 -5.99 8.60 -1.98
CA LEU A 108 -5.55 9.61 -1.01
C LEU A 108 -6.66 9.97 -0.01
N SER A 109 -7.91 10.07 -0.48
CA SER A 109 -9.06 10.34 0.40
C SER A 109 -9.39 9.22 1.38
N ARG A 110 -8.80 8.02 1.23
CA ARG A 110 -8.93 6.92 2.22
C ARG A 110 -7.95 7.02 3.37
N PHE A 111 -6.96 7.90 3.27
CA PHE A 111 -6.04 8.16 4.38
C PHE A 111 -6.57 9.32 5.21
N ASP A 112 -6.96 9.03 6.45
CA ASP A 112 -7.36 10.06 7.41
C ASP A 112 -6.18 10.95 7.84
N MET A 113 -4.95 10.43 7.72
CA MET A 113 -3.72 11.13 8.10
C MET A 113 -2.70 11.06 6.97
N ILE A 114 -2.21 12.22 6.53
CA ILE A 114 -1.14 12.35 5.54
C ILE A 114 -0.06 13.24 6.14
N PHE A 115 1.16 12.69 6.29
CA PHE A 115 2.31 13.41 6.82
C PHE A 115 3.30 13.71 5.70
N ILE A 116 3.49 15.00 5.39
CA ILE A 116 4.49 15.44 4.43
C ILE A 116 5.81 15.65 5.16
N VAL A 117 6.75 14.72 4.97
CA VAL A 117 8.11 14.83 5.53
C VAL A 117 9.00 15.51 4.49
N ARG A 118 9.56 16.66 4.85
CA ARG A 118 10.46 17.44 3.99
C ARG A 118 11.87 17.42 4.53
N ASP A 119 12.82 17.31 3.60
CA ASP A 119 14.22 17.56 3.86
C ASP A 119 14.51 19.07 3.66
N ILE A 120 14.66 19.78 4.77
CA ILE A 120 14.96 21.22 4.81
C ILE A 120 16.41 21.34 5.25
N GLN A 121 17.25 21.97 4.44
CA GLN A 121 18.65 22.19 4.75
C GLN A 121 18.78 23.07 6.00
N ASP A 122 19.33 22.52 7.07
CA ASP A 122 19.57 23.21 8.34
C ASP A 122 20.84 22.66 8.98
N ASP A 123 21.91 23.44 8.90
CA ASP A 123 23.25 23.08 9.38
C ASP A 123 23.25 22.66 10.86
N ALA A 124 22.43 23.28 11.71
CA ALA A 124 22.37 22.96 13.13
C ALA A 124 21.66 21.62 13.34
N ARG A 125 20.53 21.40 12.65
CA ARG A 125 19.79 20.14 12.69
C ARG A 125 20.59 18.99 12.11
N ASP A 126 21.27 19.22 10.98
CA ASP A 126 22.09 18.22 10.30
C ASP A 126 23.25 17.78 11.19
N ARG A 127 23.90 18.72 11.90
CA ARG A 127 24.93 18.39 12.90
C ARG A 127 24.38 17.57 14.07
N GLN A 128 23.18 17.88 14.56
CA GLN A 128 22.54 17.10 15.64
C GLN A 128 22.22 15.67 15.20
N ILE A 129 21.66 15.50 13.99
CA ILE A 129 21.37 14.18 13.42
C ILE A 129 22.67 13.40 13.21
N ALA A 130 23.69 14.02 12.62
CA ALA A 130 24.99 13.38 12.41
C ALA A 130 25.62 12.90 13.72
N ALA A 131 25.53 13.68 14.80
CA ALA A 131 26.04 13.28 16.11
C ALA A 131 25.26 12.11 16.74
N HIS A 132 24.01 11.88 16.35
CA HIS A 132 23.18 10.78 16.85
C HIS A 132 23.38 9.46 16.07
N VAL A 133 23.81 9.56 14.81
CA VAL A 133 23.99 8.39 13.92
C VAL A 133 25.37 7.74 14.07
N VAL A 134 26.36 8.46 14.62
CA VAL A 134 27.74 7.99 14.86
C VAL A 134 27.87 7.24 16.18
#